data_AF-A0A562KEZ4-F1
#
_entry.id   AF-A0A562KEZ4-F1
#
_cell.length_a   1.000
_cell.length_b   1.000
_cell.length_c   1.000
_cell.angle_alpha   90.00
_cell.angle_beta   90.00
_cell.angle_gamma   90.00
#
_symmetry.space_group_name_H-M   'P 1'
#
loop_
_entity.id
_entity.type
_entity.pdbx_description
1 polymer ?
#
loop_
_entity_poly.entity_id
_entity_poly.type
_entity_poly.pdbx_seq_one_letter_code
_entity_poly.pdbx_strand_id
1 'polypeptide(L)'
;MKYLLYIFFLATISCNNQSKKIDKSVIETNNDIVLKHQIDNSKHYTKKDTVYINTEIGETLKFAKEEFNQIIGKHPEFFEKYPNNPDQLYFNDNDREEFGSEVGQDTYYALYAYFLKQRNGIDKYAQQRKKLIELYSNVNSLFGQIQYGGTYFGHQAMRILGYAEYSIYLLPKEKNEIQKTYDITEQKKLYIKSLRQLIEDESKIDFNTLGKEKEERNKNLNRIVDEIDKLISDNFYLSRTQEFHYGHYEYY
;
A
#
# COMPACT_ATOMS: atom_id res chain seq x y z
N MET A 1 53.87 -39.58 8.86
CA MET A 1 52.76 -38.62 8.70
C MET A 1 52.51 -38.44 7.21
N LYS A 2 51.45 -39.03 6.66
CA LYS A 2 51.05 -38.88 5.25
C LYS A 2 49.71 -38.15 5.25
N TYR A 3 49.66 -36.96 4.68
CA TYR A 3 48.45 -36.16 4.53
C TYR A 3 47.59 -36.76 3.42
N LEU A 4 46.37 -37.18 3.75
CA LEU A 4 45.33 -37.51 2.79
C LEU A 4 44.67 -36.21 2.31
N LEU A 5 44.89 -35.87 1.04
CA LEU A 5 44.15 -34.84 0.32
C LEU A 5 42.80 -35.44 -0.13
N TYR A 6 41.70 -34.95 0.46
CA TYR A 6 40.35 -35.23 -0.02
C TYR A 6 39.98 -34.17 -1.07
N ILE A 7 39.87 -34.59 -2.33
CA ILE A 7 39.34 -33.76 -3.43
C ILE A 7 37.84 -34.02 -3.49
N PHE A 8 37.04 -33.01 -3.15
CA PHE A 8 35.59 -33.01 -3.36
C PHE A 8 35.29 -32.80 -4.85
N PHE A 9 34.70 -33.81 -5.51
CA PHE A 9 34.14 -33.69 -6.85
C PHE A 9 32.76 -33.00 -6.75
N LEU A 10 32.67 -31.75 -7.21
CA LEU A 10 31.40 -31.07 -7.47
C LEU A 10 30.92 -31.47 -8.88
N ALA A 11 29.97 -32.39 -8.93
CA ALA A 11 29.23 -32.69 -10.15
C ALA A 11 28.16 -31.62 -10.38
N THR A 12 28.40 -30.70 -11.32
CA THR A 12 27.39 -29.78 -11.84
C THR A 12 26.59 -30.50 -12.93
N ILE A 13 25.37 -30.92 -12.62
CA ILE A 13 24.39 -31.35 -13.62
C ILE A 13 23.86 -30.08 -14.30
N SER A 14 24.47 -29.73 -15.43
CA SER A 14 23.98 -28.70 -16.34
C SER A 14 22.87 -29.29 -17.21
N CYS A 15 21.63 -28.80 -17.04
CA CYS A 15 20.53 -29.10 -17.94
C CYS A 15 20.75 -28.39 -19.27
N ASN A 16 21.15 -29.18 -20.27
CA ASN A 16 21.28 -28.77 -21.66
C ASN A 16 19.88 -28.71 -22.32
N ASN A 17 19.19 -27.57 -22.21
CA ASN A 17 18.02 -27.30 -23.04
C ASN A 17 18.44 -26.47 -24.26
N GLN A 18 18.65 -27.17 -25.38
CA GLN A 18 18.80 -26.55 -26.69
C GLN A 18 17.54 -25.75 -27.03
N SER A 19 17.67 -24.41 -27.09
CA SER A 19 16.68 -23.57 -27.75
C SER A 19 16.73 -23.85 -29.26
N LYS A 20 15.67 -24.44 -29.82
CA LYS A 20 15.45 -24.45 -31.26
C LYS A 20 15.37 -23.01 -31.75
N LYS A 21 16.29 -22.62 -32.63
CA LYS A 21 16.17 -21.43 -33.47
C LYS A 21 14.89 -21.55 -34.29
N ILE A 22 13.96 -20.61 -34.10
CA ILE A 22 12.86 -20.39 -35.03
C ILE A 22 13.35 -19.34 -36.03
N ASP A 23 13.21 -19.69 -37.30
CA ASP A 23 13.60 -18.89 -38.46
C ASP A 23 12.92 -17.52 -38.47
N LYS A 24 13.72 -16.50 -38.78
CA LYS A 24 13.25 -15.18 -39.18
C LYS A 24 12.72 -15.26 -40.61
N SER A 25 11.41 -15.23 -40.78
CA SER A 25 10.82 -14.72 -42.01
C SER A 25 9.44 -14.09 -41.77
N VAL A 26 9.28 -12.91 -42.37
CA VAL A 26 8.05 -12.13 -42.58
C VAL A 26 7.52 -11.35 -41.36
N ILE A 27 8.07 -10.14 -41.19
CA ILE A 27 7.38 -9.03 -40.54
C ILE A 27 6.40 -8.48 -41.59
N GLU A 28 5.14 -8.89 -41.52
CA GLU A 28 4.03 -8.12 -42.05
C GLU A 28 3.46 -7.29 -40.90
N THR A 29 3.57 -5.97 -41.06
CA THR A 29 2.97 -4.95 -40.22
C THR A 29 1.45 -5.06 -40.24
N ASN A 30 0.88 -5.73 -39.25
CA ASN A 30 -0.50 -5.51 -38.85
C ASN A 30 -0.49 -4.58 -37.64
N ASN A 31 -0.75 -3.30 -37.92
CA ASN A 31 -1.25 -2.35 -36.94
C ASN A 31 -2.62 -2.86 -36.48
N ASP A 32 -2.64 -3.81 -35.56
CA ASP A 32 -3.83 -4.11 -34.78
C ASP A 32 -4.03 -2.93 -33.85
N ILE A 33 -4.91 -2.04 -34.31
CA ILE A 33 -5.61 -1.03 -33.55
C ILE A 33 -6.10 -1.72 -32.28
N VAL A 34 -5.42 -1.48 -31.16
CA VAL A 34 -5.96 -1.74 -29.84
C VAL A 34 -7.17 -0.84 -29.72
N LEU A 35 -8.34 -1.36 -30.07
CA LEU A 35 -9.61 -0.81 -29.64
C LEU A 35 -9.55 -0.80 -28.11
N LYS A 36 -9.15 0.34 -27.53
CA LYS A 36 -9.53 0.70 -26.16
C LYS A 36 -11.04 0.63 -26.18
N HIS A 37 -11.58 -0.48 -25.70
CA HIS A 37 -13.01 -0.59 -25.45
C HIS A 37 -13.28 0.49 -24.40
N GLN A 38 -13.81 1.65 -24.83
CA GLN A 38 -14.23 2.68 -23.89
C GLN A 38 -15.32 2.03 -23.03
N ILE A 39 -14.96 1.71 -21.79
CA ILE A 39 -15.89 1.22 -20.81
C ILE A 39 -16.84 2.39 -20.52
N ASP A 40 -18.12 2.21 -20.84
CA ASP A 40 -19.13 3.23 -20.57
C ASP A 40 -19.40 3.32 -19.06
N ASN A 41 -18.79 4.32 -18.42
CA ASN A 41 -18.96 4.62 -16.99
C ASN A 41 -20.09 5.63 -16.73
N SER A 42 -20.90 6.00 -17.73
CA SER A 42 -21.94 7.03 -17.60
C SER A 42 -22.97 6.75 -16.49
N LYS A 43 -23.17 5.48 -16.12
CA LYS A 43 -24.01 5.08 -14.99
C LYS A 43 -23.52 5.60 -13.63
N HIS A 44 -22.24 5.94 -13.52
CA HIS A 44 -21.62 6.50 -12.31
C HIS A 44 -21.55 8.03 -12.32
N TYR A 45 -22.02 8.67 -13.39
CA TYR A 45 -22.03 10.11 -13.49
C TYR A 45 -22.98 10.75 -12.49
N THR A 46 -22.53 11.83 -11.88
CA THR A 46 -23.35 12.64 -10.99
C THR A 46 -24.26 13.56 -11.80
N LYS A 47 -25.49 13.73 -11.29
CA LYS A 47 -26.42 14.77 -11.74
C LYS A 47 -26.37 16.02 -10.88
N LYS A 48 -25.72 15.96 -9.72
CA LYS A 48 -25.55 17.10 -8.80
C LYS A 48 -24.51 18.06 -9.36
N ASP A 49 -24.72 19.36 -9.16
CA ASP A 49 -23.79 20.40 -9.60
C ASP A 49 -22.44 20.35 -8.84
N THR A 50 -22.43 19.76 -7.65
CA THR A 50 -21.23 19.57 -6.85
C THR A 50 -21.27 18.24 -6.12
N VAL A 51 -20.12 17.58 -6.05
CA VAL A 51 -19.90 16.36 -5.26
C VAL A 51 -18.96 16.70 -4.10
N TYR A 52 -19.36 16.31 -2.90
CA TYR A 52 -18.54 16.39 -1.70
C TYR A 52 -18.21 14.98 -1.23
N ILE A 53 -16.93 14.72 -0.99
CA ILE A 53 -16.44 13.46 -0.44
C ILE A 53 -15.74 13.77 0.87
N ASN A 54 -16.37 13.39 1.98
CA ASN A 54 -15.79 13.50 3.31
C ASN A 54 -14.97 12.24 3.60
N THR A 55 -13.69 12.41 3.93
CA THR A 55 -12.79 11.31 4.26
C THR A 55 -12.81 10.98 5.75
N GLU A 56 -12.32 9.80 6.09
CA GLU A 56 -12.19 9.31 7.46
C GLU A 56 -11.22 10.15 8.30
N ILE A 57 -10.32 10.89 7.66
CA ILE A 57 -9.35 11.76 8.32
C ILE A 57 -9.83 13.21 8.45
N GLY A 58 -11.09 13.50 8.10
CA GLY A 58 -11.72 14.82 8.26
C GLY A 58 -11.51 15.79 7.10
N GLU A 59 -10.84 15.36 6.03
CA GLU A 59 -10.67 16.15 4.81
C GLU A 59 -11.92 16.05 3.92
N THR A 60 -12.18 17.10 3.13
CA THR A 60 -13.31 17.12 2.18
C THR A 60 -12.81 17.44 0.78
N LEU A 61 -13.00 16.49 -0.14
CA LEU A 61 -12.81 16.75 -1.56
C LEU A 61 -14.10 17.33 -2.15
N LYS A 62 -13.95 18.33 -3.01
CA LYS A 62 -15.03 19.00 -3.69
C LYS A 62 -14.77 19.00 -5.18
N PHE A 63 -15.72 18.47 -5.95
CA PHE A 63 -15.65 18.42 -7.40
C PHE A 63 -16.85 19.13 -8.02
N ALA A 64 -16.61 19.89 -9.09
CA ALA A 64 -17.68 20.30 -9.98
C ALA A 64 -18.25 19.08 -10.72
N LYS A 65 -19.50 19.17 -11.18
CA LYS A 65 -20.16 18.08 -11.93
C LYS A 65 -19.35 17.64 -13.14
N GLU A 66 -18.91 18.58 -13.96
CA GLU A 66 -18.19 18.33 -15.20
C GLU A 66 -16.85 17.66 -14.92
N GLU A 67 -16.10 18.19 -13.95
CA GLU A 67 -14.83 17.63 -13.47
C GLU A 67 -15.00 16.20 -12.96
N PHE A 68 -15.97 15.96 -12.06
CA PHE A 68 -16.23 14.63 -11.52
C PHE A 68 -16.57 13.65 -12.64
N ASN A 69 -17.50 14.00 -13.54
CA ASN A 69 -17.90 13.10 -14.63
C ASN A 69 -16.77 12.84 -15.63
N GLN A 70 -15.90 13.83 -15.86
CA GLN A 70 -14.70 13.66 -16.69
C GLN A 70 -13.74 12.65 -16.08
N ILE A 71 -13.41 12.79 -14.79
CA ILE A 71 -12.57 11.84 -14.04
C ILE A 71 -13.16 10.43 -14.16
N ILE A 72 -14.46 10.28 -13.90
CA ILE A 72 -15.15 8.98 -13.93
C ILE A 72 -15.16 8.37 -15.34
N GLY A 73 -15.21 9.21 -16.38
CA GLY A 73 -15.11 8.75 -17.77
C GLY A 73 -13.71 8.26 -18.15
N LYS A 74 -12.66 8.86 -17.59
CA LYS A 74 -11.27 8.51 -17.89
C LYS A 74 -10.71 7.37 -17.05
N HIS A 75 -11.25 7.17 -15.85
CA HIS A 75 -10.71 6.25 -14.85
C HIS A 75 -11.65 5.05 -14.58
N PRO A 76 -11.83 4.12 -15.54
CA PRO A 76 -12.65 2.93 -15.35
C PRO A 76 -12.12 1.96 -14.29
N GLU A 77 -10.83 2.03 -13.94
CA GLU A 77 -10.17 1.19 -12.95
C GLU A 77 -10.82 1.30 -11.55
N PHE A 78 -11.45 2.43 -11.23
CA PHE A 78 -12.23 2.59 -9.99
C PHE A 78 -13.42 1.64 -9.87
N PHE A 79 -13.90 1.10 -11.00
CA PHE A 79 -15.10 0.26 -11.08
C PHE A 79 -14.79 -1.19 -11.47
N GLU A 80 -13.52 -1.53 -11.67
CA GLU A 80 -13.12 -2.89 -12.04
C GLU A 80 -13.59 -3.90 -11.00
N LYS A 81 -14.15 -5.03 -11.47
CA LYS A 81 -14.67 -6.09 -10.59
C LYS A 81 -13.61 -6.59 -9.59
N TYR A 82 -12.36 -6.66 -10.02
CA TYR A 82 -11.22 -7.10 -9.23
C TYR A 82 -10.19 -5.98 -9.19
N PRO A 83 -10.27 -5.05 -8.22
CA PRO A 83 -9.33 -3.95 -8.11
C PRO A 83 -7.93 -4.49 -7.84
N ASN A 84 -6.93 -3.83 -8.42
CA ASN A 84 -5.53 -4.06 -8.07
C ASN A 84 -5.10 -3.14 -6.91
N ASN A 85 -3.88 -3.35 -6.42
CA ASN A 85 -3.26 -2.47 -5.44
C ASN A 85 -3.25 -1.02 -5.99
N PRO A 86 -3.56 0.00 -5.16
CA PRO A 86 -3.67 1.37 -5.63
C PRO A 86 -2.38 1.94 -6.24
N ASP A 87 -1.19 1.52 -5.77
CA ASP A 87 0.08 1.92 -6.39
C ASP A 87 0.21 1.33 -7.79
N GLN A 88 -0.16 0.06 -7.95
CA GLN A 88 -0.09 -0.60 -9.25
C GLN A 88 -1.00 0.10 -10.26
N LEU A 89 -2.22 0.47 -9.88
CA LEU A 89 -3.12 1.19 -10.77
C LEU A 89 -2.57 2.59 -11.08
N TYR A 90 -2.22 3.37 -10.06
CA TYR A 90 -1.71 4.72 -10.22
C TYR A 90 -0.44 4.78 -11.09
N PHE A 91 0.48 3.84 -10.90
CA PHE A 91 1.76 3.86 -11.61
C PHE A 91 1.73 3.13 -12.97
N ASN A 92 0.87 2.13 -13.18
CA ASN A 92 0.83 1.39 -14.45
C ASN A 92 -0.10 2.04 -15.49
N ASP A 93 -1.07 2.85 -15.06
CA ASP A 93 -1.87 3.62 -16.02
C ASP A 93 -1.02 4.76 -16.60
N ASN A 94 -0.91 4.75 -17.93
CA ASN A 94 -0.07 5.68 -18.69
C ASN A 94 -0.62 7.11 -18.73
N ASP A 95 -1.82 7.35 -18.20
CA ASP A 95 -2.48 8.64 -18.20
C ASP A 95 -2.75 9.11 -16.77
N ARG A 96 -1.82 9.90 -16.24
CA ARG A 96 -1.90 10.50 -14.91
C ARG A 96 -2.34 11.97 -14.97
N GLU A 97 -2.87 12.44 -16.11
CA GLU A 97 -3.22 13.84 -16.41
C GLU A 97 -3.57 14.69 -15.17
N GLU A 98 -4.80 14.58 -14.66
CA GLU A 98 -5.29 15.34 -13.51
C GLU A 98 -4.64 14.94 -12.16
N PHE A 99 -3.97 13.79 -12.10
CA PHE A 99 -3.40 13.23 -10.87
C PHE A 99 -1.88 13.31 -10.77
N GLY A 100 -1.19 13.93 -11.73
CA GLY A 100 0.28 13.89 -11.84
C GLY A 100 1.07 14.70 -10.81
N SER A 101 0.38 15.47 -9.95
CA SER A 101 1.01 16.18 -8.83
C SER A 101 0.87 15.40 -7.52
N GLU A 102 1.63 15.73 -6.47
CA GLU A 102 1.48 15.09 -5.15
C GLU A 102 0.04 15.18 -4.62
N VAL A 103 -0.60 16.36 -4.75
CA VAL A 103 -2.00 16.57 -4.35
C VAL A 103 -2.97 15.84 -5.29
N GLY A 104 -2.63 15.76 -6.58
CA GLY A 104 -3.36 14.95 -7.55
C GLY A 104 -3.35 13.47 -7.16
N GLN A 105 -2.19 12.94 -6.78
CA GLN A 105 -2.07 11.59 -6.26
C GLN A 105 -2.90 11.41 -4.98
N ASP A 106 -2.85 12.35 -4.04
CA ASP A 106 -3.69 12.27 -2.82
C ASP A 106 -5.18 12.19 -3.16
N THR A 107 -5.60 12.96 -4.17
CA THR A 107 -6.97 12.95 -4.71
C THR A 107 -7.32 11.61 -5.34
N TYR A 108 -6.40 11.01 -6.12
CA TYR A 108 -6.58 9.69 -6.72
C TYR A 108 -6.84 8.62 -5.65
N TYR A 109 -6.01 8.55 -4.60
CA TYR A 109 -6.16 7.51 -3.57
C TYR A 109 -7.43 7.70 -2.75
N ALA A 110 -7.84 8.95 -2.51
CA ALA A 110 -9.11 9.24 -1.85
C ALA A 110 -10.32 8.86 -2.72
N LEU A 111 -10.27 9.08 -4.04
CA LEU A 111 -11.31 8.62 -4.97
C LEU A 111 -11.35 7.09 -5.05
N TYR A 112 -10.20 6.45 -5.17
CA TYR A 112 -10.06 5.01 -5.12
C TYR A 112 -10.71 4.44 -3.85
N ALA A 113 -10.37 5.01 -2.69
CA ALA A 113 -10.97 4.65 -1.42
C ALA A 113 -12.50 4.85 -1.43
N TYR A 114 -12.97 6.01 -1.91
CA TYR A 114 -14.41 6.34 -1.95
C TYR A 114 -15.23 5.33 -2.75
N PHE A 115 -14.79 4.93 -3.95
CA PHE A 115 -15.50 3.94 -4.75
C PHE A 115 -15.38 2.54 -4.17
N LEU A 116 -14.19 2.17 -3.70
CA LEU A 116 -13.95 0.86 -3.13
C LEU A 116 -14.75 0.65 -1.85
N LYS A 117 -14.86 1.68 -1.01
CA LYS A 117 -15.67 1.73 0.21
C LYS A 117 -17.14 1.42 -0.05
N GLN A 118 -17.73 2.04 -1.08
CA GLN A 118 -19.12 1.81 -1.47
C GLN A 118 -19.35 0.35 -1.84
N ARG A 119 -18.42 -0.26 -2.56
CA ARG A 119 -18.49 -1.67 -2.94
C ARG A 119 -18.27 -2.62 -1.77
N ASN A 120 -17.25 -2.35 -0.95
CA ASN A 120 -16.94 -3.18 0.22
C ASN A 120 -18.11 -3.19 1.20
N GLY A 121 -18.84 -2.08 1.29
CA GLY A 121 -19.90 -1.85 2.27
C GLY A 121 -19.42 -0.82 3.29
N ILE A 122 -20.10 0.32 3.30
CA ILE A 122 -19.77 1.46 4.16
C ILE A 122 -19.85 1.06 5.63
N ASP A 123 -21.02 0.61 6.08
CA ASP A 123 -21.23 0.29 7.50
C ASP A 123 -20.66 -1.06 7.90
N LYS A 124 -20.70 -2.04 6.97
CA LYS A 124 -20.28 -3.43 7.22
C LYS A 124 -18.84 -3.53 7.74
N TYR A 125 -17.93 -2.72 7.20
CA TYR A 125 -16.50 -2.78 7.52
C TYR A 125 -15.99 -1.50 8.21
N ALA A 126 -16.86 -0.70 8.80
CA ALA A 126 -16.47 0.57 9.42
C ALA A 126 -15.40 0.41 10.52
N GLN A 127 -15.50 -0.65 11.34
CA GLN A 127 -14.53 -0.90 12.41
C GLN A 127 -13.17 -1.34 11.87
N GLN A 128 -13.17 -2.28 10.91
CA GLN A 128 -11.96 -2.79 10.25
C GLN A 128 -11.23 -1.65 9.52
N ARG A 129 -11.99 -0.80 8.83
CA ARG A 129 -11.48 0.40 8.14
C ARG A 129 -10.78 1.35 9.07
N LYS A 130 -11.48 1.78 10.12
CA LYS A 130 -10.93 2.68 11.13
C LYS A 130 -9.64 2.11 11.70
N LYS A 131 -9.65 0.83 12.05
CA LYS A 131 -8.50 0.11 12.59
C LYS A 131 -7.31 0.05 11.62
N LEU A 132 -7.54 -0.19 10.33
CA LEU A 132 -6.49 -0.19 9.30
C LEU A 132 -5.92 1.22 9.09
N ILE A 133 -6.78 2.24 9.02
CA ILE A 133 -6.35 3.64 8.90
C ILE A 133 -5.50 4.04 10.11
N GLU A 134 -5.91 3.68 11.33
CA GLU A 134 -5.13 3.92 12.55
C GLU A 134 -3.78 3.19 12.53
N LEU A 135 -3.75 1.91 12.13
CA LEU A 135 -2.50 1.15 12.00
C LEU A 135 -1.54 1.84 11.03
N TYR A 136 -1.98 2.13 9.81
CA TYR A 136 -1.13 2.73 8.78
C TYR A 136 -0.72 4.16 9.15
N SER A 137 -1.61 4.93 9.79
CA SER A 137 -1.28 6.27 10.27
C SER A 137 -0.25 6.24 11.38
N ASN A 138 -0.32 5.26 12.29
CA ASN A 138 0.69 5.07 13.33
C ASN A 138 2.04 4.66 12.74
N VAL A 139 2.06 3.76 11.75
CA VAL A 139 3.29 3.44 10.99
C VAL A 139 3.83 4.72 10.36
N ASN A 140 3.03 5.45 9.57
CA ASN A 140 3.45 6.69 8.92
C ASN A 140 3.97 7.75 9.90
N SER A 141 3.30 7.91 11.05
CA SER A 141 3.74 8.84 12.10
C SER A 141 5.04 8.39 12.77
N LEU A 142 5.26 7.08 12.96
CA LEU A 142 6.49 6.55 13.53
C LEU A 142 7.68 6.93 12.63
N PHE A 143 7.58 6.64 11.32
CA PHE A 143 8.63 6.98 10.36
C PHE A 143 8.79 8.48 10.16
N GLY A 144 7.69 9.22 10.15
CA GLY A 144 7.73 10.67 10.10
C GLY A 144 8.52 11.26 11.25
N GLN A 145 8.30 10.80 12.48
CA GLN A 145 9.05 11.28 13.64
C GLN A 145 10.49 10.77 13.69
N ILE A 146 10.76 9.57 13.18
CA ILE A 146 12.12 9.06 13.02
C ILE A 146 12.92 9.96 12.07
N GLN A 147 12.32 10.35 10.95
CA GLN A 147 12.97 11.14 9.89
C GLN A 147 12.84 12.66 10.06
N TYR A 148 12.36 13.14 11.21
CA TYR A 148 12.14 14.57 11.48
C TYR A 148 11.14 15.26 10.52
N GLY A 149 10.17 14.49 10.02
CA GLY A 149 9.09 14.95 9.17
C GLY A 149 9.45 14.92 7.68
N GLY A 150 8.71 15.69 6.89
CA GLY A 150 8.79 15.70 5.44
C GLY A 150 7.40 15.71 4.81
N THR A 151 7.26 16.34 3.64
CA THR A 151 5.97 16.46 2.95
C THR A 151 5.40 15.10 2.54
N TYR A 152 6.28 14.13 2.27
CA TYR A 152 5.89 12.74 1.99
C TYR A 152 4.92 12.17 3.03
N PHE A 153 5.23 12.33 4.33
CA PHE A 153 4.37 11.82 5.40
C PHE A 153 3.00 12.51 5.45
N GLY A 154 2.94 13.79 5.05
CA GLY A 154 1.70 14.53 4.89
C GLY A 154 0.84 13.98 3.75
N HIS A 155 1.43 13.79 2.57
CA HIS A 155 0.75 13.19 1.42
C HIS A 155 0.28 11.75 1.71
N GLN A 156 1.13 10.97 2.39
CA GLN A 156 0.82 9.58 2.74
C GLN A 156 -0.43 9.47 3.62
N ALA A 157 -0.77 10.49 4.42
CA ALA A 157 -1.99 10.49 5.24
C ALA A 157 -3.28 10.33 4.42
N MET A 158 -3.38 11.00 3.27
CA MET A 158 -4.50 10.83 2.34
C MET A 158 -4.42 9.49 1.59
N ARG A 159 -3.22 9.08 1.20
CA ARG A 159 -2.99 7.83 0.45
C ARG A 159 -3.34 6.58 1.27
N ILE A 160 -3.17 6.64 2.59
CA ILE A 160 -3.60 5.61 3.56
C ILE A 160 -5.05 5.15 3.37
N LEU A 161 -5.95 6.06 2.97
CA LEU A 161 -7.35 5.71 2.73
C LEU A 161 -7.48 4.64 1.63
N GLY A 162 -6.72 4.79 0.54
CA GLY A 162 -6.71 3.83 -0.57
C GLY A 162 -6.18 2.46 -0.14
N TYR A 163 -5.05 2.42 0.57
CA TYR A 163 -4.49 1.17 1.07
C TYR A 163 -5.40 0.47 2.08
N ALA A 164 -6.07 1.23 2.96
CA ALA A 164 -7.00 0.69 3.94
C ALA A 164 -8.20 0.02 3.25
N GLU A 165 -8.79 0.68 2.26
CA GLU A 165 -9.91 0.09 1.50
C GLU A 165 -9.50 -1.10 0.65
N TYR A 166 -8.31 -1.06 0.06
CA TYR A 166 -7.76 -2.23 -0.65
C TYR A 166 -7.56 -3.41 0.30
N SER A 167 -7.09 -3.13 1.52
CA SER A 167 -6.94 -4.17 2.54
C SER A 167 -8.29 -4.76 2.95
N ILE A 168 -9.34 -3.96 3.09
CA ILE A 168 -10.72 -4.45 3.34
C ILE A 168 -11.24 -5.27 2.16
N TYR A 169 -10.90 -4.90 0.92
CA TYR A 169 -11.26 -5.70 -0.23
C TYR A 169 -10.66 -7.11 -0.14
N LEU A 170 -9.40 -7.22 0.29
CA LEU A 170 -8.67 -8.48 0.51
C LEU A 170 -9.02 -9.21 1.80
N LEU A 171 -9.82 -8.62 2.69
CA LEU A 171 -10.23 -9.26 3.94
C LEU A 171 -11.07 -10.49 3.63
N PRO A 172 -10.78 -11.68 4.21
CA PRO A 172 -11.60 -12.86 4.01
C PRO A 172 -13.07 -12.62 4.40
N LYS A 173 -14.01 -12.72 3.45
CA LYS A 173 -15.42 -12.37 3.66
C LYS A 173 -16.30 -13.59 3.95
N GLU A 174 -15.94 -14.75 3.39
CA GLU A 174 -16.65 -16.01 3.56
C GLU A 174 -15.81 -17.06 4.31
N LYS A 175 -16.47 -18.04 4.96
CA LYS A 175 -15.80 -19.06 5.79
C LYS A 175 -14.88 -20.00 5.00
N ASN A 176 -15.11 -20.13 3.70
CA ASN A 176 -14.33 -20.91 2.73
C ASN A 176 -13.14 -20.12 2.16
N GLU A 177 -13.06 -18.81 2.39
CA GLU A 177 -11.89 -18.03 2.00
C GLU A 177 -10.71 -18.39 2.91
N ILE A 178 -9.52 -18.50 2.32
CA ILE A 178 -8.32 -18.96 3.04
C ILE A 178 -7.91 -17.88 4.04
N GLN A 179 -8.26 -18.08 5.31
CA GLN A 179 -7.75 -17.31 6.43
C GLN A 179 -6.66 -18.12 7.13
N LYS A 180 -5.48 -17.53 7.30
CA LYS A 180 -4.45 -18.08 8.17
C LYS A 180 -4.90 -17.90 9.62
N THR A 181 -5.06 -19.01 10.34
CA THR A 181 -5.62 -19.05 11.70
C THR A 181 -4.59 -19.45 12.76
N TYR A 182 -3.30 -19.57 12.42
CA TYR A 182 -2.27 -19.87 13.39
C TYR A 182 -2.05 -18.70 14.36
N ASP A 183 -1.55 -19.02 15.55
CA ASP A 183 -1.17 -18.04 16.56
C ASP A 183 -0.02 -17.16 16.05
N ILE A 184 -0.23 -15.84 16.09
CA ILE A 184 0.74 -14.83 15.64
C ILE A 184 1.55 -14.21 16.77
N THR A 185 1.41 -14.67 18.01
CA THR A 185 1.97 -14.03 19.21
C THR A 185 3.47 -13.78 19.07
N GLU A 186 4.25 -14.78 18.62
CA GLU A 186 5.70 -14.60 18.47
C GLU A 186 6.06 -13.76 17.23
N GLN A 187 5.34 -13.86 16.12
CA GLN A 187 5.57 -13.03 14.93
C GLN A 187 5.31 -11.55 15.23
N LYS A 188 4.21 -11.27 15.93
CA LYS A 188 3.85 -9.95 16.41
C LYS A 188 4.91 -9.41 17.37
N LYS A 189 5.33 -10.20 18.35
CA LYS A 189 6.40 -9.83 19.29
C LYS A 189 7.71 -9.48 18.59
N LEU A 190 8.12 -10.27 17.59
CA LEU A 190 9.32 -9.98 16.79
C LEU A 190 9.19 -8.68 16.01
N TYR A 191 8.03 -8.44 15.37
CA TYR A 191 7.76 -7.20 14.64
C TYR A 191 7.76 -5.97 15.55
N ILE A 192 7.11 -6.04 16.72
CA ILE A 192 7.11 -4.95 17.69
C ILE A 192 8.52 -4.71 18.24
N LYS A 193 9.28 -5.77 18.52
CA LYS A 193 10.67 -5.66 18.95
C LYS A 193 11.54 -4.99 17.89
N SER A 194 11.36 -5.29 16.60
CA SER A 194 12.15 -4.66 15.54
C SER A 194 11.87 -3.16 15.42
N LEU A 195 10.61 -2.72 15.58
CA LEU A 195 10.28 -1.30 15.59
C LEU A 195 10.94 -0.56 16.77
N ARG A 196 10.98 -1.16 17.95
CA ARG A 196 11.69 -0.57 19.11
C ARG A 196 13.19 -0.53 18.92
N GLN A 197 13.77 -1.59 18.35
CA GLN A 197 15.20 -1.63 18.06
C GLN A 197 15.61 -0.49 17.13
N LEU A 198 14.82 -0.23 16.08
CA LEU A 198 15.05 0.90 15.20
C LEU A 198 15.03 2.24 15.93
N ILE A 199 14.07 2.47 16.83
CA ILE A 199 14.00 3.70 17.63
C ILE A 199 15.31 3.87 18.43
N GLU A 200 15.79 2.80 19.06
CA GLU A 200 17.04 2.83 19.81
C GLU A 200 18.24 3.13 18.90
N ASP A 201 18.29 2.53 17.71
CA ASP A 201 19.41 2.65 16.80
C ASP A 201 19.48 4.05 16.16
N GLU A 202 18.35 4.59 15.70
CA GLU A 202 18.22 5.97 15.24
C GLU A 202 18.57 6.97 16.35
N SER A 203 18.12 6.70 17.58
CA SER A 203 18.49 7.51 18.74
C SER A 203 19.99 7.45 19.04
N LYS A 204 20.71 6.36 18.79
CA LYS A 204 22.15 6.29 19.09
C LYS A 204 22.97 7.16 18.13
N ILE A 205 22.54 7.27 16.88
CA ILE A 205 23.26 8.00 15.83
C ILE A 205 22.80 9.47 15.69
N ASP A 206 21.71 9.84 16.35
CA ASP A 206 21.27 11.23 16.42
C ASP A 206 22.12 12.04 17.42
N PHE A 207 23.05 12.83 16.91
CA PHE A 207 23.88 13.73 17.72
C PHE A 207 23.30 15.14 17.87
N ASN A 208 22.16 15.43 17.23
CA ASN A 208 21.57 16.77 17.18
C ASN A 208 20.49 16.97 18.25
N THR A 209 19.70 15.93 18.55
CA THR A 209 18.73 15.98 19.66
C THR A 209 19.40 15.53 20.95
N LEU A 210 19.34 16.36 22.01
CA LEU A 210 20.12 16.16 23.23
C LEU A 210 19.24 16.17 24.50
N GLY A 211 19.74 15.51 25.55
CA GLY A 211 19.15 15.54 26.88
C GLY A 211 17.67 15.16 26.90
N LYS A 212 16.85 15.99 27.57
CA LYS A 212 15.41 15.74 27.77
C LYS A 212 14.61 15.64 26.48
N GLU A 213 14.96 16.44 25.47
CA GLU A 213 14.26 16.42 24.19
C GLU A 213 14.35 15.04 23.53
N LYS A 214 15.53 14.42 23.60
CA LYS A 214 15.77 13.08 23.08
C LYS A 214 15.00 12.02 23.84
N GLU A 215 14.98 12.11 25.18
CA GLU A 215 14.21 11.22 26.05
C GLU A 215 12.70 11.30 25.74
N GLU A 216 12.16 12.51 25.61
CA GLU A 216 10.75 12.75 25.29
C GLU A 216 10.39 12.24 23.89
N ARG A 217 11.25 12.48 22.90
CA ARG A 217 11.09 11.94 21.54
C ARG A 217 11.04 10.41 21.56
N ASN A 218 11.99 9.75 22.21
CA ASN A 218 12.03 8.29 22.30
C ASN A 218 10.81 7.71 23.02
N LYS A 219 10.32 8.40 24.06
CA LYS A 219 9.08 8.02 24.75
C LYS A 219 7.87 8.13 23.82
N ASN A 220 7.79 9.20 23.03
CA ASN A 220 6.70 9.39 22.06
C ASN A 220 6.73 8.33 20.96
N LEU A 221 7.91 8.02 20.41
CA LEU A 221 8.08 6.97 19.41
C LEU A 221 7.65 5.59 19.95
N ASN A 222 8.07 5.25 21.17
CA ASN A 222 7.67 3.99 21.81
C ASN A 222 6.16 3.92 22.08
N ARG A 223 5.51 5.05 22.41
CA ARG A 223 4.05 5.11 22.56
C ARG A 223 3.33 4.82 21.24
N ILE A 224 3.86 5.26 20.10
CA ILE A 224 3.29 4.92 18.79
C ILE A 224 3.40 3.40 18.55
N VAL A 225 4.55 2.80 18.90
CA VAL A 225 4.74 1.35 18.83
C VAL A 225 3.75 0.59 19.73
N ASP A 226 3.45 1.11 20.93
CA ASP A 226 2.43 0.53 21.82
C ASP A 226 1.03 0.53 21.17
N GLU A 227 0.66 1.61 20.46
CA GLU A 227 -0.62 1.66 19.75
C GLU A 227 -0.65 0.70 18.55
N ILE A 228 0.45 0.56 17.81
CA ILE A 228 0.57 -0.46 16.74
C ILE A 228 0.39 -1.86 17.33
N ASP A 229 1.10 -2.17 18.42
CA ASP A 229 1.02 -3.44 19.14
C ASP A 229 -0.42 -3.75 19.54
N LYS A 230 -1.10 -2.81 20.20
CA LYS A 230 -2.49 -2.95 20.63
C LYS A 230 -3.45 -3.21 19.47
N LEU A 231 -3.25 -2.54 18.32
CA LEU A 231 -4.13 -2.68 17.17
C LEU A 231 -3.92 -4.01 16.42
N ILE A 232 -2.73 -4.60 16.41
CA ILE A 232 -2.53 -5.90 15.74
C ILE A 232 -3.23 -7.02 16.53
N SER A 233 -4.40 -7.48 16.05
CA SER A 233 -5.20 -8.52 16.74
C SER A 233 -5.05 -9.93 16.18
N ASP A 234 -4.68 -10.05 14.91
CA ASP A 234 -4.66 -11.32 14.18
C ASP A 234 -3.72 -11.23 12.98
N ASN A 235 -3.58 -12.36 12.28
CA ASN A 235 -2.70 -12.47 11.13
C ASN A 235 -3.02 -11.48 10.01
N PHE A 236 -4.28 -11.12 9.80
CA PHE A 236 -4.66 -10.18 8.75
C PHE A 236 -4.09 -8.80 9.06
N TYR A 237 -4.32 -8.27 10.27
CA TYR A 237 -3.78 -6.95 10.64
C TYR A 237 -2.25 -6.95 10.72
N LEU A 238 -1.63 -8.02 11.21
CA LEU A 238 -0.16 -8.11 11.22
C LEU A 238 0.40 -8.05 9.79
N SER A 239 -0.13 -8.90 8.90
CA SER A 239 0.37 -9.00 7.52
C SER A 239 0.16 -7.69 6.75
N ARG A 240 -1.01 -7.06 6.90
CA ARG A 240 -1.35 -5.79 6.27
C ARG A 240 -0.51 -4.63 6.79
N THR A 241 -0.25 -4.58 8.09
CA THR A 241 0.64 -3.56 8.69
C THR A 241 2.08 -3.72 8.19
N GLN A 242 2.58 -4.96 8.13
CA GLN A 242 3.91 -5.25 7.60
C GLN A 242 4.05 -4.91 6.12
N GLU A 243 3.05 -5.26 5.30
CA GLU A 243 3.03 -4.91 3.88
C GLU A 243 3.03 -3.40 3.66
N PHE A 244 2.17 -2.65 4.37
CA PHE A 244 2.17 -1.20 4.30
C PHE A 244 3.52 -0.63 4.72
N HIS A 245 4.07 -1.10 5.84
CA HIS A 245 5.37 -0.66 6.33
C HIS A 245 6.48 -0.90 5.29
N TYR A 246 6.72 -2.15 4.92
CA TYR A 246 7.85 -2.52 4.06
C TYR A 246 7.69 -2.04 2.61
N GLY A 247 6.46 -1.75 2.16
CA GLY A 247 6.21 -1.18 0.84
C GLY A 247 6.50 0.32 0.74
N HIS A 248 6.62 1.03 1.87
CA HIS A 248 6.69 2.50 1.88
C HIS A 248 7.88 3.08 2.63
N TYR A 249 8.51 2.29 3.52
CA TYR A 249 9.63 2.75 4.32
C TYR A 249 10.77 1.72 4.20
N GLU A 250 11.73 2.02 3.32
CA GLU A 250 12.82 1.12 2.93
C GLU A 250 14.11 1.30 3.75
N TYR A 251 14.08 2.05 4.86
CA TYR A 251 15.28 2.33 5.66
C TYR A 251 15.66 1.16 6.60
N TYR A 252 15.88 -0.04 6.03
CA TYR A 252 16.33 -1.26 6.71
C TYR A 252 17.27 -2.11 5.87
#